data_AF-B5IP60-F1
#
_entry.id   AF-B5IP60-F1
#
_cell.length_a   1.000
_cell.length_b   1.000
_cell.length_c   1.000
_cell.angle_alpha   90.00
_cell.angle_beta   90.00
_cell.angle_gamma   90.00
#
_symmetry.space_group_name_H-M   'P 1'
#
loop_
_entity.id
_entity.type
_entity.pdbx_description
1 polymer ?
#
loop_
_entity_poly.entity_id
_entity_poly.type
_entity_poly.pdbx_seq_one_letter_code
_entity_poly.pdbx_strand_id
1 'polypeptide(L)'
;MADTPYLIALAFLEQNGSRALPLAGRSLPAATAGDGDPSEDPGEAGRDLALELLLRVWQRSDQGALGRAAGDTSLLLVVMPMEAMNAQLPRLKAAWIAGGDTAAVLQELRALVSQAWTVTIAKYEPVSFRPYPSA
;
A
#
# COMPACT_ATOMS: atom_id res chain seq x y z
N MET A 1 -8.49 22.37 12.93
CA MET A 1 -9.18 21.14 12.50
C MET A 1 -8.14 20.04 12.49
N ALA A 2 -8.41 18.89 13.12
CA ALA A 2 -7.49 17.76 13.06
C ALA A 2 -7.43 17.28 11.61
N ASP A 3 -6.22 17.16 11.07
CA ASP A 3 -5.99 16.74 9.70
C ASP A 3 -6.46 15.29 9.55
N THR A 4 -7.30 15.01 8.56
CA THR A 4 -7.91 13.68 8.40
C THR A 4 -6.88 12.76 7.74
N PRO A 5 -6.51 11.62 8.37
CA PRO A 5 -5.51 10.73 7.79
C PRO A 5 -6.00 10.12 6.49
N TYR A 6 -5.06 9.73 5.64
CA TYR A 6 -5.32 9.09 4.36
C TYR A 6 -5.01 7.60 4.44
N LEU A 7 -5.93 6.80 3.89
CA LEU A 7 -5.74 5.39 3.61
C LEU A 7 -5.26 5.26 2.17
N ILE A 8 -4.15 4.56 1.97
CA ILE A 8 -3.49 4.41 0.67
C ILE A 8 -3.15 2.94 0.44
N ALA A 9 -3.59 2.40 -0.69
CA ALA A 9 -3.11 1.13 -1.22
C ALA A 9 -1.99 1.41 -2.22
N LEU A 10 -0.89 0.67 -2.13
CA LEU A 10 0.27 0.81 -3.02
C LEU A 10 0.83 -0.56 -3.41
N ALA A 11 1.30 -0.68 -4.65
CA ALA A 11 1.94 -1.90 -5.11
C ALA A 11 3.32 -1.65 -5.74
N PHE A 12 4.35 -2.34 -5.26
CA PHE A 12 5.70 -2.34 -5.85
C PHE A 12 5.77 -3.37 -6.97
N LEU A 13 5.73 -2.89 -8.22
CA LEU A 13 5.70 -3.74 -9.40
C LEU A 13 6.92 -3.50 -10.31
N GLU A 14 7.30 -4.55 -11.02
CA GLU A 14 8.13 -4.47 -12.22
C GLU A 14 7.29 -4.89 -13.44
N GLN A 15 7.45 -4.15 -14.54
CA GLN A 15 6.78 -4.43 -15.80
C GLN A 15 7.69 -4.01 -16.95
N ASN A 16 7.93 -4.92 -17.89
CA ASN A 16 8.76 -4.67 -19.09
C ASN A 16 10.15 -4.07 -18.75
N GLY A 17 10.78 -4.54 -17.67
CA GLY A 17 12.08 -4.05 -17.21
C GLY A 17 12.08 -2.69 -16.51
N SER A 18 10.91 -2.12 -16.23
CA SER A 18 10.75 -0.85 -15.51
C SER A 18 9.95 -1.02 -14.22
N ARG A 19 10.28 -0.23 -13.20
CA ARG A 19 9.54 -0.18 -11.93
C ARG A 19 8.30 0.70 -12.04
N ALA A 20 7.21 0.26 -11.42
CA ALA A 20 5.96 0.99 -11.35
C ALA A 20 5.35 0.89 -9.95
N LEU A 21 4.90 2.02 -9.41
CA LEU A 21 4.24 2.11 -8.10
C LEU A 21 2.81 2.64 -8.28
N PRO A 22 1.85 1.82 -8.76
CA PRO A 22 0.44 2.19 -8.76
C PRO A 22 -0.04 2.44 -7.32
N LEU A 23 -0.92 3.44 -7.19
CA LEU A 23 -1.45 3.93 -5.93
C LEU A 23 -2.96 4.12 -6.08
N ALA A 24 -3.70 3.86 -5.01
CA ALA A 24 -5.08 4.30 -4.83
C ALA A 24 -5.19 4.85 -3.40
N GLY A 25 -5.95 5.93 -3.19
CA GLY A 25 -6.04 6.57 -1.89
C GLY A 25 -7.37 7.28 -1.67
N ARG A 26 -7.81 7.32 -0.41
CA ARG A 26 -9.01 8.04 0.04
C ARG A 26 -8.79 8.59 1.45
N SER A 27 -9.48 9.67 1.78
CA SER A 27 -9.52 10.15 3.17
C SER A 27 -10.20 9.11 4.05
N LEU A 28 -9.73 8.99 5.30
CA LEU A 28 -10.28 8.07 6.29
C LEU A 28 -10.99 8.87 7.39
N PRO A 29 -12.34 8.99 7.35
CA PRO A 29 -13.08 9.67 8.40
C PRO A 29 -12.87 9.01 9.78
N ALA A 30 -12.99 9.78 10.85
CA ALA A 30 -12.81 9.29 12.23
C ALA A 30 -13.74 8.11 12.61
N ALA A 31 -14.82 7.87 11.86
CA ALA A 31 -15.83 6.83 12.12
C ALA A 31 -15.54 5.46 11.46
N THR A 32 -14.39 5.29 10.80
CA THR A 32 -14.07 4.06 10.03
C THR A 32 -13.26 3.01 10.80
N ALA A 33 -12.98 3.21 12.09
CA ALA A 33 -12.46 2.16 12.95
C ALA A 33 -13.62 1.19 13.24
N GLY A 34 -13.62 0.02 12.59
CA GLY A 34 -14.58 -1.04 12.90
C GLY A 34 -14.45 -1.54 14.34
N ASP A 35 -15.34 -2.44 14.76
CA ASP A 35 -15.38 -2.98 16.13
C ASP A 35 -14.18 -3.88 16.54
N GLY A 36 -13.19 -4.05 15.65
CA GLY A 36 -11.98 -4.85 15.88
C GLY A 36 -10.73 -4.00 16.19
N ASP A 37 -9.62 -4.65 16.55
CA ASP A 37 -8.34 -3.96 16.72
C ASP A 37 -7.91 -3.35 15.37
N PRO A 38 -7.85 -2.01 15.25
CA PRO A 38 -7.47 -1.35 14.01
C PRO A 38 -5.98 -1.55 13.69
N SER A 39 -5.20 -2.27 14.50
CA SER A 39 -3.87 -2.74 14.13
C SER A 39 -3.91 -4.05 13.34
N GLU A 40 -4.94 -4.88 13.51
CA GLU A 40 -5.06 -6.19 12.86
C GLU A 40 -5.96 -6.17 11.63
N ASP A 41 -7.01 -5.34 11.63
CA ASP A 41 -8.01 -5.27 10.57
C ASP A 41 -8.07 -3.87 9.94
N PRO A 42 -7.88 -3.72 8.62
CA PRO A 42 -7.94 -2.41 7.96
C PRO A 42 -9.37 -1.90 7.67
N GLY A 43 -10.40 -2.59 8.14
CA GLY A 43 -11.81 -2.25 7.95
C GLY A 43 -12.30 -2.46 6.50
N GLU A 44 -13.57 -2.14 6.26
CA GLU A 44 -14.20 -2.26 4.94
C GLU A 44 -13.53 -1.34 3.91
N ALA A 45 -13.27 -0.08 4.30
CA ALA A 45 -12.57 0.89 3.45
C ALA A 45 -11.19 0.39 2.97
N GLY A 46 -10.46 -0.32 3.85
CA GLY A 46 -9.20 -0.96 3.52
C GLY A 46 -9.32 -2.08 2.50
N ARG A 47 -10.31 -2.95 2.69
CA ARG A 47 -10.59 -4.07 1.78
C ARG A 47 -11.00 -3.58 0.39
N ASP A 48 -11.89 -2.58 0.33
CA ASP A 48 -12.34 -1.98 -0.93
C ASP A 48 -11.17 -1.36 -1.70
N LEU A 49 -10.32 -0.60 -1.01
CA LEU A 49 -9.19 0.07 -1.63
C LEU A 49 -8.14 -0.92 -2.14
N ALA A 50 -7.90 -2.00 -1.39
CA ALA A 50 -7.03 -3.09 -1.82
C ALA A 50 -7.58 -3.79 -3.08
N LEU A 51 -8.89 -4.06 -3.12
CA LEU A 51 -9.55 -4.63 -4.30
C LEU A 51 -9.47 -3.69 -5.51
N GLU A 52 -9.73 -2.40 -5.32
CA GLU A 52 -9.64 -1.40 -6.39
C GLU A 52 -8.22 -1.35 -6.98
N LEU A 53 -7.19 -1.34 -6.12
CA LEU A 53 -5.81 -1.39 -6.58
C LEU A 53 -5.51 -2.70 -7.33
N LEU A 54 -5.95 -3.85 -6.82
CA LEU A 54 -5.77 -5.14 -7.49
C LEU A 54 -6.43 -5.17 -8.87
N LEU A 55 -7.62 -4.59 -9.04
CA LEU A 55 -8.27 -4.45 -10.34
C LEU A 55 -7.46 -3.56 -11.30
N ARG A 56 -6.87 -2.47 -10.80
CA ARG A 56 -5.95 -1.63 -11.60
C ARG A 56 -4.68 -2.37 -11.99
N VAL A 57 -4.12 -3.18 -11.09
CA VAL A 57 -2.94 -4.02 -11.37
C VAL A 57 -3.29 -5.09 -12.40
N TRP A 58 -4.46 -5.73 -12.28
CA TRP A 58 -4.96 -6.67 -13.29
C TRP A 58 -5.12 -6.00 -14.65
N GLN A 59 -5.81 -4.87 -14.77
CA GLN A 59 -5.92 -4.14 -16.04
C GLN A 59 -4.55 -3.78 -16.62
N ARG A 60 -3.58 -3.43 -15.76
CA ARG A 60 -2.21 -3.15 -16.20
C ARG A 60 -1.50 -4.37 -16.79
N SER A 61 -1.90 -5.58 -16.44
CA SER A 61 -1.33 -6.82 -17.00
C SER A 61 -1.57 -6.98 -18.50
N ASP A 62 -2.56 -6.27 -19.06
CA ASP A 62 -2.78 -6.19 -20.51
C ASP A 62 -1.58 -5.55 -21.25
N GLN A 63 -0.72 -4.81 -20.55
CA GLN A 63 0.45 -4.12 -21.10
C GLN A 63 1.74 -4.95 -21.02
N GLY A 64 1.65 -6.20 -20.55
CA GLY A 64 2.78 -7.12 -20.44
C GLY A 64 2.95 -7.70 -19.04
N ALA A 65 3.89 -8.64 -18.92
CA ALA A 65 4.13 -9.42 -17.71
C ALA A 65 4.43 -8.52 -16.50
N LEU A 66 3.74 -8.79 -15.39
CA LEU A 66 3.92 -8.11 -14.11
C LEU A 66 4.74 -8.98 -13.16
N GLY A 67 5.68 -8.37 -12.46
CA GLY A 67 6.47 -8.96 -11.38
C GLY A 67 6.28 -8.21 -10.07
N ARG A 68 6.33 -8.96 -8.95
CA ARG A 68 6.39 -8.41 -7.59
C ARG A 68 7.82 -7.91 -7.33
N ALA A 69 8.00 -6.61 -7.11
CA ALA A 69 9.33 -6.00 -6.98
C ALA A 69 9.86 -5.93 -5.55
N ALA A 70 9.01 -6.18 -4.55
CA ALA A 70 9.34 -6.16 -3.13
C ALA A 70 8.86 -7.44 -2.41
N GLY A 71 8.84 -8.59 -3.12
CA GLY A 71 8.41 -9.87 -2.55
C GLY A 71 7.00 -9.80 -1.95
N ASP A 72 6.84 -10.26 -0.71
CA ASP A 72 5.55 -10.27 0.00
C ASP A 72 5.11 -8.87 0.47
N THR A 73 6.03 -7.91 0.56
CA THR A 73 5.75 -6.49 0.79
C THR A 73 5.40 -5.72 -0.49
N SER A 74 5.18 -6.42 -1.61
CA SER A 74 4.83 -5.75 -2.87
C SER A 74 3.43 -5.17 -2.91
N LEU A 75 2.55 -5.51 -1.97
CA LEU A 75 1.21 -4.95 -1.88
C LEU A 75 0.95 -4.51 -0.45
N LEU A 76 0.94 -3.20 -0.23
CA LEU A 76 0.74 -2.60 1.08
C LEU A 76 -0.53 -1.75 1.11
N LEU A 77 -1.16 -1.75 2.26
CA LEU A 77 -2.17 -0.79 2.64
C LEU A 77 -1.61 0.01 3.81
N VAL A 78 -1.66 1.34 3.75
CA VAL A 78 -1.02 2.21 4.74
C VAL A 78 -1.93 3.37 5.13
N VAL A 79 -1.83 3.80 6.38
CA VAL A 79 -2.45 5.02 6.89
C VAL A 79 -1.35 6.03 7.14
N MET A 80 -1.50 7.24 6.60
CA MET A 80 -0.53 8.33 6.83
C MET A 80 -1.19 9.71 6.92
N PRO A 81 -0.53 10.69 7.55
CA PRO A 81 -0.99 12.07 7.56
C PRO A 81 -1.07 12.68 6.14
N MET A 82 -1.92 13.71 5.97
CA MET A 82 -2.05 14.42 4.68
C MET A 82 -0.72 15.02 4.22
N GLU A 83 0.08 15.59 5.14
CA GLU A 83 1.40 16.13 4.82
C GLU A 83 2.32 15.06 4.21
N ALA A 84 2.43 13.90 4.87
CA ALA A 84 3.16 12.73 4.41
C ALA A 84 2.73 12.28 3.01
N MET A 85 1.42 12.22 2.78
CA MET A 85 0.81 11.81 1.52
C MET A 85 1.10 12.80 0.38
N ASN A 86 1.13 14.10 0.65
CA ASN A 86 1.32 15.14 -0.37
C ASN A 86 2.78 15.44 -0.70
N ALA A 87 3.68 15.40 0.30
CA ALA A 87 5.06 15.84 0.10
C ALA A 87 6.06 14.69 0.08
N GLN A 88 5.93 13.71 0.97
CA GLN A 88 6.92 12.64 1.15
C GLN A 88 6.62 11.44 0.23
N LEU A 89 5.37 10.97 0.14
CA LEU A 89 5.02 9.82 -0.68
C LEU A 89 5.36 9.99 -2.18
N PRO A 90 5.11 11.15 -2.83
CA PRO A 90 5.51 11.34 -4.22
C PRO A 90 7.03 11.32 -4.42
N ARG A 91 7.80 11.86 -3.46
CA ARG A 91 9.27 11.82 -3.49
C ARG A 91 9.78 10.40 -3.35
N LEU A 92 9.25 9.64 -2.39
CA LEU A 92 9.56 8.24 -2.17
C LEU A 92 9.28 7.39 -3.41
N LYS A 93 8.10 7.59 -4.02
CA LYS A 93 7.71 6.94 -5.28
C LYS A 93 8.70 7.24 -6.40
N ALA A 94 9.04 8.51 -6.59
CA ALA A 94 9.98 8.91 -7.64
C ALA A 94 11.37 8.30 -7.43
N ALA A 95 11.88 8.32 -6.20
CA ALA A 95 13.16 7.72 -5.83
C ALA A 95 13.18 6.21 -6.12
N TRP A 96 12.11 5.49 -5.76
CA TRP A 96 12.04 4.06 -6.00
C TRP A 96 11.95 3.69 -7.49
N ILE A 97 11.14 4.43 -8.27
CA ILE A 97 11.02 4.25 -9.73
C ILE A 97 12.37 4.52 -10.42
N ALA A 98 13.15 5.48 -9.92
CA ALA A 98 14.48 5.80 -10.44
C ALA A 98 15.57 4.76 -10.10
N GLY A 99 15.22 3.64 -9.46
CA GLY A 99 16.16 2.57 -9.12
C GLY A 99 16.65 2.58 -7.68
N GLY A 100 16.02 3.36 -6.80
CA GLY A 100 16.36 3.39 -5.37
C GLY A 100 16.27 2.02 -4.68
N ASP A 101 16.99 1.85 -3.58
CA ASP A 101 16.98 0.60 -2.83
C ASP A 101 15.60 0.33 -2.21
N THR A 102 15.04 -0.87 -2.46
CA THR A 102 13.70 -1.23 -1.99
C THR A 102 13.64 -1.28 -0.46
N ALA A 103 14.70 -1.76 0.22
CA ALA A 103 14.70 -1.84 1.68
C ALA A 103 14.73 -0.45 2.33
N ALA A 104 15.57 0.47 1.82
CA ALA A 104 15.60 1.86 2.25
C ALA A 104 14.26 2.57 2.03
N VAL A 105 13.63 2.35 0.87
CA VAL A 105 12.31 2.92 0.55
C VAL A 105 11.23 2.40 1.50
N LEU A 106 11.24 1.10 1.80
CA LEU A 106 10.31 0.50 2.76
C LEU A 106 10.54 1.01 4.19
N GLN A 107 11.79 1.27 4.57
CA GLN A 107 12.14 1.84 5.86
C GLN A 107 11.65 3.30 5.98
N GLU A 108 11.85 4.11 4.94
CA GLU A 108 11.36 5.49 4.90
C GLU A 108 9.82 5.52 4.91
N LEU A 109 9.16 4.67 4.12
CA LEU A 109 7.70 4.53 4.14
C LEU A 109 7.20 4.22 5.56
N ARG A 110 7.86 3.29 6.26
CA ARG A 110 7.51 2.93 7.64
C ARG A 110 7.57 4.12 8.60
N ALA A 111 8.49 5.05 8.41
CA ALA A 111 8.61 6.24 9.25
C ALA A 111 7.48 7.27 9.02
N LEU A 112 6.76 7.17 7.89
CA LEU A 112 5.71 8.12 7.48
C LEU A 112 4.30 7.65 7.84
N VAL A 113 4.12 6.37 8.14
CA VAL A 113 2.81 5.74 8.31
C VAL A 113 2.49 5.52 9.79
N SER A 114 1.23 5.71 10.17
CA SER A 114 0.74 5.37 11.50
C SER A 114 0.35 3.89 11.60
N GLN A 115 -0.13 3.31 10.50
CA GLN A 115 -0.52 1.92 10.38
C GLN A 115 -0.17 1.39 8.99
N ALA A 116 0.15 0.11 8.90
CA ALA A 116 0.41 -0.54 7.64
C ALA A 116 0.06 -2.02 7.70
N TRP A 117 -0.39 -2.56 6.58
CA TRP A 117 -0.64 -3.99 6.39
C TRP A 117 -0.04 -4.47 5.08
N THR A 118 0.49 -5.67 5.09
CA THR A 118 0.70 -6.45 3.85
C THR A 118 -0.60 -7.12 3.45
N VAL A 119 -0.96 -7.05 2.18
CA VAL A 119 -2.11 -7.78 1.63
C VAL A 119 -1.60 -9.03 0.93
N THR A 120 -2.02 -10.19 1.43
CA THR A 120 -1.51 -11.49 0.96
C THR A 120 -2.66 -12.46 0.68
N ILE A 121 -2.38 -13.46 -0.15
CA ILE A 121 -3.28 -14.58 -0.39
C ILE A 121 -2.43 -15.83 -0.55
N ALA A 122 -2.81 -16.90 0.15
CA ALA A 122 -2.21 -18.22 -0.02
C ALA A 122 -3.17 -19.14 -0.79
N LYS A 123 -2.64 -20.22 -1.35
CA LYS A 123 -3.44 -21.17 -2.12
C LYS A 123 -4.53 -21.76 -1.22
N TYR A 124 -5.79 -21.62 -1.65
CA TYR A 124 -6.98 -22.06 -0.92
C TYR A 124 -7.30 -21.31 0.39
N GLU A 125 -6.66 -20.17 0.63
CA GLU A 125 -6.95 -19.31 1.78
C GLU A 125 -7.64 -18.01 1.34
N PRO A 126 -8.45 -17.39 2.20
CA PRO A 126 -8.99 -16.06 1.93
C PRO A 126 -7.87 -15.00 1.91
N VAL A 127 -8.18 -13.84 1.32
CA VAL A 127 -7.30 -12.65 1.40
C VAL A 127 -7.05 -12.31 2.86
N SER A 128 -5.78 -12.13 3.20
CA SER A 128 -5.32 -11.85 4.56
C SER A 128 -4.59 -10.51 4.60
N PHE A 129 -4.90 -9.72 5.62
CA PHE A 129 -4.20 -8.49 5.95
C PHE A 129 -3.35 -8.77 7.18
N ARG A 130 -2.05 -8.51 7.10
CA ARG A 130 -1.13 -8.72 8.22
C ARG A 130 -0.46 -7.41 8.59
N PRO A 131 -0.37 -7.06 9.89
CA PRO A 131 0.34 -5.86 10.32
C PRO A 131 1.77 -5.82 9.74
N TYR A 132 2.20 -4.64 9.29
CA TYR A 132 3.52 -4.42 8.72
C TYR A 132 4.29 -3.34 9.51
N PRO A 133 5.55 -3.61 9.93
CA PRO A 133 6.26 -4.88 9.82
C PRO A 133 5.66 -5.95 10.74
N SER A 134 5.67 -7.21 10.29
CA SER A 134 5.31 -8.35 11.13
C SER A 134 6.31 -8.48 12.28
N ALA A 135 5.82 -8.64 13.51
CA ALA A 135 6.62 -8.85 14.72
C ALA A 135 7.49 -10.12 14.63
#